data_AF-A0A7W9J1U0-F1
#
_entry.id   AF-A0A7W9J1U0-F1
#
_cell.length_a   1.000
_cell.length_b   1.000
_cell.length_c   1.000
_cell.angle_alpha   90.00
_cell.angle_beta   90.00
_cell.angle_gamma   90.00
#
_symmetry.space_group_name_H-M   'P 1'
#
loop_
_entity.id
_entity.type
_entity.pdbx_description
1 polymer ?
#
loop_
_entity_poly.entity_id
_entity_poly.type
_entity_poly.pdbx_seq_one_letter_code
_entity_poly.pdbx_strand_id
1 'polypeptide(L)'
;MSYRGFLAELLLAECDDRARRRSERRIKAAKFPREKSLRAFGFDANPNIDPAVIHTLAKCEWVQKGQPLCLIGDSGTGKSHLLIALGTEAAMAGYRVKGLGRDRVQ
;
A
#
# COMPACT_ATOMS: atom_id res chain seq x y z
N MET A 1 -4.30 30.94 -22.22
CA MET A 1 -5.16 30.00 -21.47
C MET A 1 -6.58 30.50 -21.53
N SER A 2 -7.56 29.71 -21.97
CA SER A 2 -8.97 30.14 -21.94
C SER A 2 -9.54 29.96 -20.53
N TYR A 3 -10.54 30.75 -20.15
CA TYR A 3 -11.22 30.61 -18.86
C TYR A 3 -11.75 29.18 -18.62
N ARG A 4 -12.29 28.55 -19.69
CA ARG A 4 -12.72 27.15 -19.66
C ARG A 4 -11.56 26.17 -19.41
N GLY A 5 -10.39 26.43 -19.99
CA GLY A 5 -9.19 25.62 -19.76
C GLY A 5 -8.70 25.72 -18.32
N PHE A 6 -8.66 26.93 -17.76
CA PHE A 6 -8.31 27.15 -16.36
C PHE A 6 -9.26 26.41 -15.40
N LEU A 7 -10.58 26.50 -15.63
CA LEU A 7 -11.56 25.78 -14.81
C LEU A 7 -11.43 24.26 -14.92
N ALA A 8 -11.10 23.74 -16.11
CA ALA A 8 -10.87 22.30 -16.30
C ALA A 8 -9.64 21.82 -15.52
N GLU A 9 -8.54 22.56 -15.56
CA GLU A 9 -7.33 22.24 -14.79
C GLU A 9 -7.56 22.32 -13.28
N LEU A 10 -8.25 23.35 -12.81
CA LEU A 10 -8.61 23.50 -11.39
C LEU A 10 -9.47 22.32 -10.91
N LEU A 11 -10.43 21.88 -11.73
CA LEU A 11 -11.29 20.75 -11.41
C LEU A 11 -10.48 19.44 -11.33
N LEU A 12 -9.56 19.21 -12.27
CA LEU A 12 -8.68 18.03 -12.26
C LEU A 12 -7.81 18.01 -11.00
N ALA A 13 -7.19 19.15 -10.64
CA ALA A 13 -6.38 19.27 -9.44
C ALA A 13 -7.17 18.97 -8.15
N GLU A 14 -8.41 19.45 -8.04
CA GLU A 14 -9.29 19.15 -6.90
C GLU A 14 -9.69 17.67 -6.86
N CYS A 15 -9.98 17.04 -8.01
CA CYS A 15 -10.25 15.61 -8.10
C CYS A 15 -9.06 14.78 -7.59
N ASP A 16 -7.84 15.14 -8.00
CA ASP A 16 -6.61 14.47 -7.58
C ASP A 16 -6.34 14.64 -6.07
N ASP A 17 -6.51 15.85 -5.53
CA ASP A 17 -6.35 16.11 -4.10
C ASP A 17 -7.37 15.32 -3.26
N ARG A 18 -8.64 15.24 -3.70
CA ARG A 18 -9.65 14.41 -3.04
C ARG A 18 -9.30 12.93 -3.07
N ALA A 19 -8.82 12.42 -4.21
CA ALA A 19 -8.39 11.03 -4.33
C ALA A 19 -7.22 10.74 -3.38
N ARG A 20 -6.21 11.61 -3.34
CA ARG A 20 -5.06 11.51 -2.43
C ARG A 20 -5.49 11.52 -0.96
N ARG A 21 -6.29 12.50 -0.53
CA ARG A 21 -6.80 12.57 0.86
C ARG A 21 -7.60 11.33 1.26
N ARG A 22 -8.35 10.74 0.32
CA ARG A 22 -9.10 9.50 0.58
C ARG A 22 -8.15 8.33 0.83
N SER A 23 -7.09 8.19 0.03
CA SER A 23 -6.07 7.16 0.21
C SER A 23 -5.29 7.34 1.52
N GLU A 24 -4.84 8.56 1.83
CA GLU A 24 -4.17 8.88 3.11
C GLU A 24 -5.02 8.51 4.32
N ARG A 25 -6.33 8.82 4.29
CA ARG A 25 -7.27 8.43 5.34
C ARG A 25 -7.35 6.91 5.52
N ARG A 26 -7.35 6.14 4.43
CA ARG A 26 -7.38 4.66 4.50
C ARG A 26 -6.08 4.10 5.06
N ILE A 27 -4.93 4.63 4.65
CA ILE A 27 -3.62 4.22 5.19
C ILE A 27 -3.59 4.48 6.71
N LYS A 28 -4.01 5.66 7.15
CA LYS A 28 -4.10 5.98 8.59
C LYS A 28 -5.08 5.06 9.33
N ALA A 29 -6.22 4.74 8.73
CA ALA A 29 -7.22 3.84 9.30
C ALA A 29 -6.71 2.39 9.44
N ALA A 30 -5.73 1.99 8.63
CA ALA A 30 -5.09 0.69 8.75
C ALA A 30 -4.32 0.52 10.07
N LYS A 31 -3.87 1.61 10.71
CA LYS A 31 -3.13 1.57 11.99
C LYS A 31 -1.89 0.68 11.92
N PHE A 32 -1.11 0.77 10.84
CA PHE A 32 0.19 0.09 10.79
C PHE A 32 1.10 0.64 11.90
N PRO A 33 1.92 -0.22 12.54
CA PRO A 33 2.79 0.21 13.65
C PRO A 33 3.93 1.12 13.19
N ARG A 34 4.30 1.06 11.90
CA ARG A 34 5.34 1.86 11.25
C ARG A 34 4.94 2.09 9.80
N GLU A 35 5.42 3.19 9.22
CA GLU A 35 5.32 3.41 7.79
C GLU A 35 6.40 2.59 7.07
N LYS A 36 6.00 1.83 6.05
CA LYS A 36 6.89 1.05 5.18
C LYS A 36 6.37 1.11 3.75
N SER A 37 7.28 1.30 2.80
CA SER A 37 6.97 1.37 1.37
C SER A 37 7.79 0.34 0.60
N LEU A 38 7.29 -0.10 -0.56
CA LEU A 38 8.04 -1.02 -1.42
C LEU A 38 9.33 -0.37 -1.95
N ARG A 39 9.32 0.95 -2.17
CA ARG A 39 10.51 1.72 -2.60
C ARG A 39 11.65 1.69 -1.57
N ALA A 40 11.31 1.61 -0.29
CA ALA A 40 12.29 1.53 0.80
C ALA A 40 12.70 0.08 1.13
N PHE A 41 12.21 -0.92 0.38
CA PHE A 41 12.56 -2.30 0.60
C PHE A 41 13.87 -2.64 -0.12
N GLY A 42 14.87 -3.12 0.63
CA GLY A 42 16.15 -3.56 0.07
C GLY A 42 16.02 -4.97 -0.50
N PHE A 43 15.66 -5.10 -1.79
CA PHE A 43 15.58 -6.39 -2.46
C PHE A 43 16.95 -7.10 -2.53
N ASP A 44 18.04 -6.35 -2.61
CA ASP A 44 19.41 -6.90 -2.62
C ASP A 44 19.78 -7.62 -1.31
N ALA A 45 19.11 -7.29 -0.20
CA ALA A 45 19.37 -7.91 1.10
C ALA A 45 18.77 -9.31 1.24
N ASN A 46 17.85 -9.70 0.35
CA ASN A 46 17.26 -11.03 0.36
C ASN A 46 16.97 -11.51 -1.08
N PRO A 47 17.91 -12.26 -1.71
CA PRO A 47 17.77 -12.71 -3.10
C PRO A 47 16.63 -13.71 -3.31
N ASN A 48 16.06 -14.28 -2.23
CA ASN A 48 14.90 -15.19 -2.33
C ASN A 48 13.58 -14.44 -2.58
N ILE A 49 13.59 -13.11 -2.53
CA ILE A 49 12.40 -12.28 -2.79
C ILE A 49 12.52 -11.70 -4.19
N ASP A 50 11.76 -12.28 -5.13
CA ASP A 50 11.66 -11.77 -6.49
C ASP A 50 10.92 -10.41 -6.51
N PRO A 51 11.58 -9.30 -6.91
CA PRO A 51 10.94 -8.00 -7.01
C PRO A 51 9.74 -8.00 -7.95
N ALA A 52 9.78 -8.77 -9.05
CA ALA A 52 8.69 -8.82 -10.02
C ALA A 52 7.41 -9.40 -9.42
N VAL A 53 7.54 -10.42 -8.57
CA VAL A 53 6.42 -11.00 -7.82
C VAL A 53 5.85 -9.98 -6.84
N ILE A 54 6.70 -9.27 -6.09
CA ILE A 54 6.25 -8.26 -5.13
C ILE A 54 5.54 -7.10 -5.83
N HIS A 55 6.06 -6.62 -6.96
CA HIS A 55 5.40 -5.60 -7.78
C HIS A 55 4.07 -6.08 -8.39
N THR A 56 3.94 -7.37 -8.69
CA THR A 56 2.67 -7.96 -9.11
C THR A 56 1.66 -7.97 -7.96
N LEU A 57 2.09 -8.39 -6.76
CA LEU A 57 1.25 -8.37 -5.56
C LEU A 57 0.81 -6.95 -5.18
N ALA A 58 1.64 -5.93 -5.45
CA ALA A 58 1.32 -4.53 -5.20
C ALA A 58 0.10 -4.04 -6.01
N LYS A 59 -0.21 -4.68 -7.15
CA LYS A 59 -1.41 -4.38 -7.94
C LYS A 59 -2.71 -4.81 -7.26
N CYS A 60 -2.63 -5.57 -6.16
CA CYS A 60 -3.76 -5.95 -5.32
C CYS A 60 -4.86 -6.78 -6.01
N GLU A 61 -4.55 -7.42 -7.14
CA GLU A 61 -5.50 -8.30 -7.84
C GLU A 61 -5.91 -9.49 -6.97
N TRP A 62 -5.00 -9.98 -6.11
CA TRP A 62 -5.29 -11.02 -5.12
C TRP A 62 -6.36 -10.57 -4.10
N VAL A 63 -6.39 -9.29 -3.73
CA VAL A 63 -7.43 -8.72 -2.85
C VAL A 63 -8.78 -8.73 -3.58
N GLN A 64 -8.79 -8.28 -4.84
CA GLN A 64 -9.99 -8.27 -5.67
C GLN A 64 -10.59 -9.68 -5.85
N LYS A 65 -9.72 -10.68 -6.03
CA LYS A 65 -10.09 -12.09 -6.17
C LYS A 65 -10.39 -12.80 -4.85
N GLY A 66 -10.26 -12.12 -3.71
CA GLY A 66 -10.44 -12.73 -2.39
C GLY A 66 -9.42 -13.83 -2.06
N GLN A 67 -8.25 -13.79 -2.70
CA GLN A 67 -7.20 -14.80 -2.52
C GLN A 67 -6.35 -14.45 -1.28
N PRO A 68 -6.11 -15.38 -0.35
CA PRO A 68 -5.25 -15.12 0.79
C PRO A 68 -3.79 -15.00 0.34
N LEU A 69 -3.07 -14.02 0.90
CA LEU A 69 -1.63 -13.87 0.74
C LEU A 69 -0.94 -14.18 2.08
N CYS A 70 0.02 -15.11 2.06
CA CYS A 70 0.84 -15.46 3.22
C CYS A 70 2.32 -15.32 2.87
N LEU A 71 3.11 -14.67 3.74
CA LEU A 71 4.57 -14.60 3.60
C LEU A 71 5.20 -15.51 4.65
N ILE A 72 6.02 -16.46 4.20
CA ILE A 72 6.67 -17.48 5.06
C ILE A 72 8.19 -17.35 4.93
N GLY A 73 8.91 -17.50 6.03
CA GLY A 73 10.37 -17.49 6.07
C GLY A 73 10.91 -17.05 7.43
N ASP A 74 12.23 -17.11 7.60
CA ASP A 74 12.91 -16.87 8.88
C ASP A 74 12.73 -15.45 9.43
N SER A 75 12.90 -15.28 10.74
CA SER A 75 12.86 -13.95 11.35
C SER A 75 13.87 -13.01 10.68
N GLY A 76 13.51 -11.73 10.51
CA GLY A 76 14.39 -10.73 9.91
C GLY A 76 14.39 -10.66 8.37
N THR A 77 13.73 -11.57 7.66
CA THR A 77 13.72 -11.58 6.17
C THR A 77 12.87 -10.51 5.49
N GLY A 78 12.39 -9.50 6.22
CA GLY A 78 11.62 -8.40 5.65
C GLY A 78 10.10 -8.62 5.50
N LYS A 79 9.55 -9.77 5.92
CA LYS A 79 8.10 -10.08 5.83
C LYS A 79 7.19 -9.00 6.40
N SER A 80 7.49 -8.49 7.60
CA SER A 80 6.69 -7.42 8.22
C SER A 80 6.74 -6.12 7.42
N HIS A 81 7.89 -5.80 6.81
CA HIS A 81 8.01 -4.65 5.92
C HIS A 81 7.11 -4.86 4.70
N LEU A 82 7.22 -6.02 4.04
CA LEU A 82 6.43 -6.33 2.86
C LEU A 82 4.92 -6.34 3.14
N LEU A 83 4.47 -6.93 4.25
CA LEU A 83 3.05 -6.91 4.63
C LEU A 83 2.52 -5.49 4.85
N ILE A 84 3.30 -4.63 5.52
CA ILE A 84 2.91 -3.22 5.73
C ILE A 84 2.90 -2.48 4.40
N ALA A 85 3.93 -2.67 3.57
CA ALA A 85 4.05 -1.99 2.29
C ALA A 85 2.93 -2.42 1.32
N LEU A 86 2.69 -3.72 1.14
CA LEU A 86 1.59 -4.25 0.33
C LEU A 86 0.22 -3.84 0.88
N GLY A 87 0.06 -3.81 2.21
CA GLY A 87 -1.15 -3.29 2.84
C GLY A 87 -1.35 -1.78 2.60
N THR A 88 -0.26 -1.02 2.49
CA THR A 88 -0.30 0.40 2.12
C THR A 88 -0.70 0.57 0.66
N GLU A 89 -0.14 -0.22 -0.27
CA GLU A 89 -0.56 -0.24 -1.68
C GLU A 89 -2.05 -0.61 -1.81
N ALA A 90 -2.54 -1.58 -1.03
CA ALA A 90 -3.96 -1.93 -1.01
C ALA A 90 -4.85 -0.77 -0.52
N ALA A 91 -4.42 -0.05 0.52
CA ALA A 91 -5.13 1.14 0.98
C ALA A 91 -5.15 2.26 -0.06
N MET A 92 -4.04 2.45 -0.81
CA MET A 92 -3.94 3.39 -1.92
C MET A 92 -4.83 3.00 -3.10
N ALA A 93 -4.94 1.69 -3.40
CA ALA A 93 -5.85 1.12 -4.39
C ALA A 93 -7.33 1.16 -3.96
N GLY A 94 -7.60 1.61 -2.72
CA GLY A 94 -8.94 1.90 -2.24
C GLY A 94 -9.57 0.82 -1.36
N TYR A 95 -8.83 -0.25 -1.07
CA TYR A 95 -9.28 -1.31 -0.19
C TYR A 95 -9.25 -0.87 1.28
N ARG A 96 -10.16 -1.46 2.08
CA ARG A 96 -10.14 -1.29 3.53
C ARG A 96 -9.11 -2.25 4.10
N VAL A 97 -8.15 -1.72 4.83
CA VAL A 97 -7.07 -2.50 5.43
C VAL A 97 -7.09 -2.32 6.93
N LYS A 98 -6.71 -3.37 7.67
CA LYS A 98 -6.54 -3.34 9.11
C LYS A 98 -5.23 -4.04 9.46
N GLY A 99 -4.25 -3.27 9.88
CA GLY A 99 -3.05 -3.77 10.52
C GLY A 99 -3.40 -4.36 11.89
N LEU A 100 -2.97 -5.58 12.12
CA LEU A 100 -2.97 -6.16 13.46
C LEU A 100 -1.76 -5.57 14.20
N GLY A 101 -1.98 -4.53 15.00
CA GLY A 101 -1.02 -4.15 16.04
C GLY A 101 -0.83 -5.34 16.98
N ARG A 102 0.37 -5.50 17.51
CA ARG A 102 0.79 -6.60 18.41
C ARG A 102 0.07 -6.61 19.77
N ASP A 103 -1.10 -5.96 19.91
CA ASP A 103 -1.86 -5.78 21.15
C ASP A 103 -2.96 -6.84 21.34
N ARG A 104 -2.80 -8.06 20.79
CA ARG A 104 -3.76 -9.17 20.97
C ARG A 104 -3.15 -10.42 21.59
N VAL A 105 -2.18 -10.23 22.48
CA VAL A 105 -1.76 -11.25 23.44
C VAL A 105 -1.61 -10.59 24.80
N GLN A 106 -2.73 -10.45 25.52
CA GLN A 106 -2.81 -10.47 26.97
C GLN A 106 -3.91 -11.43 27.35
#